data_AF-A0A441US91-F1
#
_entry.id   AF-A0A441US91-F1
#
_cell.length_a   1.000
_cell.length_b   1.000
_cell.length_c   1.000
_cell.angle_alpha   90.00
_cell.angle_beta   90.00
_cell.angle_gamma   90.00
#
_symmetry.space_group_name_H-M   'P 1'
#
loop_
_entity.id
_entity.type
_entity.pdbx_description
1 polymer ?
#
loop_
_entity_poly.entity_id
_entity_poly.type
_entity_poly.pdbx_seq_one_letter_code
_entity_poly.pdbx_strand_id
1 'polypeptide(L)'
;MSETREWLVQWLRDAHAMEEQAETMLNGQLSRLESYPELRERISLHVDETKGQAARLRTCLEQLGEDTSTLKDAGGKLLAMAQSLSGVFAGDEVMKGSLASYTFEHMEIASYTILIAAAKSL
;
A
#
# COMPACT_ATOMS: atom_id res chain seq x y z
N MET A 1 13.55 11.90 21.74
CA MET A 1 12.62 10.76 21.70
C MET A 1 13.46 9.48 21.71
N SER A 2 12.92 8.30 22.02
CA SER A 2 13.71 7.06 21.85
C SER A 2 13.89 6.79 20.35
N GLU A 3 15.06 6.31 19.95
CA GLU A 3 15.37 5.94 18.56
C GLU A 3 14.30 5.00 17.97
N THR A 4 13.79 4.06 18.79
CA THR A 4 12.70 3.13 18.43
C THR A 4 11.40 3.84 18.06
N ARG A 5 11.03 4.94 18.74
CA ARG A 5 9.82 5.70 18.41
C ARG A 5 9.98 6.42 17.08
N GLU A 6 11.15 7.02 16.83
CA GLU A 6 11.44 7.71 15.57
C GLU A 6 11.35 6.74 14.39
N TRP A 7 11.92 5.54 14.53
CA TRP A 7 11.79 4.48 13.52
C TRP A 7 10.35 4.01 13.31
N LEU A 8 9.57 3.82 14.38
CA LEU A 8 8.15 3.44 14.24
C LEU A 8 7.38 4.51 13.45
N VAL A 9 7.58 5.79 13.77
CA VAL A 9 6.91 6.89 13.06
C VAL A 9 7.28 6.88 11.58
N GLN A 10 8.55 6.69 11.25
CA GLN A 10 8.98 6.61 9.85
C GLN A 10 8.32 5.42 9.13
N TRP A 11 8.29 4.24 9.74
CA TRP A 11 7.67 3.06 9.13
C TRP A 11 6.14 3.18 9.00
N LEU A 12 5.48 3.86 9.93
CA LEU A 12 4.05 4.16 9.82
C LEU A 12 3.76 5.08 8.63
N ARG A 13 4.64 6.07 8.37
CA ARG A 13 4.54 6.93 7.19
C ARG A 13 4.78 6.15 5.91
N ASP A 14 5.80 5.29 5.89
CA ASP A 14 6.09 4.43 4.75
C ASP A 14 4.92 3.49 4.42
N ALA A 15 4.29 2.90 5.45
CA ALA A 15 3.10 2.08 5.28
C ALA A 15 1.88 2.88 4.82
N HIS A 16 1.71 4.13 5.29
CA HIS A 16 0.61 4.98 4.79
C HIS A 16 0.78 5.26 3.30
N ALA A 17 2.01 5.56 2.86
CA ALA A 17 2.31 5.76 1.45
C ALA A 17 2.08 4.49 0.62
N MET A 18 2.41 3.32 1.17
CA MET A 18 2.18 2.01 0.57
C MET A 18 0.68 1.78 0.31
N GLU A 19 -0.18 2.08 1.30
CA GLU A 19 -1.64 1.94 1.15
C GLU A 19 -2.21 2.92 0.10
N GLU A 20 -1.76 4.18 0.06
CA GLU A 20 -2.16 5.14 -0.99
C GLU A 20 -1.75 4.66 -2.40
N GLN A 21 -0.59 4.01 -2.49
CA GLN A 21 -0.13 3.38 -3.73
C GLN A 21 -0.98 2.16 -4.10
N ALA A 22 -1.28 1.29 -3.14
CA ALA A 22 -2.13 0.13 -3.33
C ALA A 22 -3.50 0.56 -3.84
N GLU A 23 -4.11 1.59 -3.26
CA GLU A 23 -5.40 2.14 -3.70
C GLU A 23 -5.33 2.55 -5.18
N THR A 24 -4.27 3.26 -5.58
CA THR A 24 -4.09 3.70 -6.97
C THR A 24 -3.97 2.50 -7.93
N MET A 25 -3.18 1.49 -7.54
CA MET A 25 -2.99 0.28 -8.35
C MET A 25 -4.29 -0.52 -8.50
N LEU A 26 -5.03 -0.71 -7.40
CA LEU A 26 -6.28 -1.47 -7.36
C LEU A 26 -7.39 -0.77 -8.17
N ASN A 27 -7.54 0.55 -8.05
CA ASN A 27 -8.48 1.31 -8.89
C ASN A 27 -8.13 1.21 -10.38
N GLY A 28 -6.83 1.25 -10.69
CA GLY A 28 -6.34 0.98 -12.04
C GLY A 28 -6.80 -0.38 -12.54
N GLN A 29 -6.52 -1.46 -11.78
CA GLN A 29 -6.91 -2.82 -12.14
C GLN A 29 -8.43 -2.96 -12.30
N LEU A 30 -9.21 -2.39 -11.38
CA LEU A 30 -10.67 -2.43 -11.38
C LEU A 30 -11.26 -1.82 -12.66
N SER A 31 -10.70 -0.72 -13.14
CA SER A 31 -11.18 -0.03 -14.35
C SER A 31 -11.06 -0.86 -15.64
N ARG A 32 -10.23 -1.91 -15.64
CA ARG A 32 -9.92 -2.75 -16.81
C ARG A 32 -10.50 -4.17 -16.71
N LEU A 33 -11.11 -4.52 -15.57
CA LEU A 33 -11.76 -5.80 -15.37
C LEU A 33 -13.21 -5.77 -15.82
N GLU A 34 -13.44 -6.17 -17.08
CA GLU A 34 -14.77 -6.28 -17.68
C GLU A 34 -15.31 -7.72 -17.62
N SER A 35 -14.48 -8.71 -17.91
CA SER A 35 -14.90 -10.12 -18.10
C SER A 35 -14.85 -11.00 -16.85
N TYR A 36 -14.45 -10.45 -15.69
CA TYR A 36 -14.21 -11.20 -14.46
C TYR A 36 -14.98 -10.58 -13.29
N PRO A 37 -16.30 -10.81 -13.18
CA PRO A 37 -17.15 -10.13 -12.19
C PRO A 37 -16.74 -10.43 -10.75
N GLU A 38 -16.38 -11.68 -10.43
CA GLU A 38 -15.94 -12.08 -9.08
C GLU A 38 -14.62 -11.39 -8.68
N LEU A 39 -13.65 -11.34 -9.61
CA LEU A 39 -12.37 -10.66 -9.36
C LEU A 39 -12.57 -9.14 -9.22
N ARG A 40 -13.44 -8.57 -10.05
CA ARG A 40 -13.82 -7.16 -9.97
C ARG A 40 -14.43 -6.82 -8.62
N GLU A 41 -15.36 -7.65 -8.13
CA GLU A 41 -15.97 -7.47 -6.80
C GLU A 41 -14.92 -7.56 -5.69
N ARG A 42 -14.03 -8.56 -5.73
CA ARG A 42 -12.98 -8.72 -4.72
C ARG A 42 -12.02 -7.52 -4.68
N ILE A 43 -11.62 -7.01 -5.84
CA ILE A 43 -10.75 -5.81 -5.93
C ILE A 43 -11.49 -4.57 -5.46
N SER A 44 -12.78 -4.42 -5.78
CA SER A 44 -13.58 -3.30 -5.28
C SER A 44 -13.66 -3.31 -3.75
N LEU A 45 -13.91 -4.48 -3.14
CA LEU A 45 -13.86 -4.63 -1.69
C LEU A 45 -12.48 -4.28 -1.15
N HIS A 46 -11.43 -4.71 -1.85
CA HIS A 46 -10.06 -4.45 -1.42
C HIS A 46 -9.69 -2.96 -1.44
N VAL A 47 -10.15 -2.20 -2.44
CA VAL A 47 -10.01 -0.73 -2.45
C VAL A 47 -10.59 -0.10 -1.18
N ASP A 48 -11.76 -0.56 -0.72
CA ASP A 48 -12.39 -0.05 0.50
C ASP A 48 -11.62 -0.47 1.76
N GLU A 49 -11.09 -1.70 1.79
CA GLU A 49 -10.19 -2.20 2.85
C GLU A 49 -8.94 -1.32 2.97
N THR A 50 -8.25 -1.08 1.85
CA THR A 50 -7.03 -0.26 1.71
C THR A 50 -7.25 1.18 2.18
N LYS A 51 -8.36 1.82 1.78
CA LYS A 51 -8.74 3.15 2.30
C LYS A 51 -8.90 3.16 3.81
N GLY A 52 -9.53 2.12 4.36
CA GLY A 52 -9.68 1.93 5.80
C GLY A 52 -8.35 1.67 6.51
N GLN A 53 -7.40 0.99 5.86
CA GLN A 53 -6.04 0.76 6.35
C GLN A 53 -5.23 2.06 6.38
N ALA A 54 -5.21 2.82 5.29
CA ALA A 54 -4.57 4.15 5.23
C ALA A 54 -5.10 5.08 6.33
N ALA A 55 -6.42 5.13 6.53
CA ALA A 55 -7.04 5.92 7.59
C ALA A 55 -6.58 5.48 8.99
N ARG A 56 -6.46 4.17 9.25
CA ARG A 56 -5.97 3.64 10.53
C ARG A 56 -4.50 4.02 10.77
N LEU A 57 -3.64 3.94 9.75
CA LEU A 57 -2.25 4.35 9.84
C LEU A 57 -2.12 5.85 10.15
N ARG A 58 -2.95 6.69 9.53
CA ARG A 58 -3.03 8.12 9.84
C ARG A 58 -3.44 8.34 11.30
N THR A 59 -4.46 7.64 11.80
CA THR A 59 -4.85 7.73 13.22
C THR A 59 -3.71 7.28 14.17
N CYS A 60 -2.94 6.26 13.81
CA CYS A 60 -1.76 5.86 14.60
C CYS A 60 -0.70 6.98 14.65
N LEU A 61 -0.43 7.66 13.53
CA LEU A 61 0.48 8.80 13.49
C LEU A 61 -0.04 9.96 14.35
N GLU A 62 -1.33 10.29 14.23
CA GLU A 62 -1.98 11.33 15.03
C GLU A 62 -1.92 11.04 16.54
N GLN A 63 -2.11 9.78 16.96
CA GLN A 63 -1.96 9.34 18.35
C GLN A 63 -0.52 9.51 18.88
N LEU A 64 0.46 9.43 18.00
CA LEU A 64 1.85 9.73 18.30
C LEU A 64 2.16 11.23 18.23
N GLY A 65 1.21 12.10 17.86
CA GLY A 65 1.46 13.53 17.67
C GLY A 65 2.28 13.83 16.41
N GLU A 66 2.23 12.93 15.43
CA GLU A 66 2.91 13.02 14.14
C GLU A 66 1.87 13.13 13.02
N ASP A 67 2.32 13.52 11.83
CA ASP A 67 1.50 13.54 10.62
C ASP A 67 2.10 12.66 9.52
N THR A 68 1.43 12.59 8.38
CA THR A 68 1.91 11.86 7.19
C THR A 68 2.96 12.67 6.40
N SER A 69 3.29 13.91 6.79
CA SER A 69 3.78 14.96 5.89
C SER A 69 5.29 14.96 5.56
N THR A 70 6.06 13.90 5.84
CA THR A 70 7.46 13.77 5.34
C THR A 70 7.58 13.00 4.01
N LEU A 71 6.46 12.74 3.35
CA LEU A 71 6.24 11.92 2.12
C LEU A 71 7.04 12.26 0.85
N LYS A 72 7.95 13.24 0.86
CA LYS A 72 8.65 13.68 -0.36
C LYS A 72 9.49 12.56 -1.02
N ASP A 73 9.94 11.59 -0.23
CA ASP A 73 10.75 10.46 -0.71
C ASP A 73 9.92 9.23 -1.15
N ALA A 74 8.68 9.08 -0.66
CA ALA A 74 7.81 7.98 -1.07
C ALA A 74 7.34 8.12 -2.53
N GLY A 75 7.05 9.36 -2.96
CA GLY A 75 6.63 9.66 -4.34
C GLY A 75 7.68 9.27 -5.40
N GLY A 76 8.98 9.33 -5.07
CA GLY A 76 10.05 8.93 -5.99
C GLY A 76 10.13 7.41 -6.23
N LYS A 77 9.90 6.60 -5.19
CA LYS A 77 9.83 5.14 -5.31
C LYS A 77 8.56 4.68 -6.05
N LEU A 78 7.46 5.43 -5.86
CA LEU A 78 6.16 5.23 -6.50
C LEU A 78 6.24 5.38 -8.02
N LEU A 79 6.97 6.40 -8.50
CA LEU A 79 7.21 6.62 -9.94
C LEU A 79 8.05 5.50 -10.56
N ALA A 80 9.05 4.98 -9.84
CA ALA A 80 9.92 3.91 -10.30
C ALA A 80 9.19 2.55 -10.41
N MET A 81 8.29 2.25 -9.46
CA MET A 81 7.42 1.06 -9.51
C MET A 81 6.33 1.18 -10.60
N ALA A 82 5.76 2.37 -10.79
CA ALA A 82 4.81 2.61 -11.89
C ALA A 82 5.47 2.41 -13.26
N GLN A 83 6.74 2.81 -13.41
CA GLN A 83 7.52 2.56 -14.63
C GLN A 83 7.82 1.08 -14.84
N SER A 84 8.09 0.29 -13.79
CA SER A 84 8.36 -1.15 -13.94
C SER A 84 7.10 -1.95 -14.35
N LEU A 85 5.91 -1.48 -13.95
CA LEU A 85 4.62 -2.06 -14.36
C LEU A 85 4.15 -1.62 -15.76
N SER A 86 4.79 -0.63 -16.38
CA SER A 86 4.42 -0.16 -17.73
C SER A 86 4.64 -1.19 -18.85
N GLY A 87 5.37 -2.29 -18.57
CA GLY A 87 5.55 -3.42 -19.51
C GLY A 87 4.42 -4.45 -19.52
N VAL A 88 3.35 -4.26 -18.72
CA VAL A 88 2.26 -5.23 -18.55
C VAL A 88 1.19 -5.16 -19.68
N PHE A 89 1.18 -4.10 -20.49
CA PHE A 89 0.08 -3.74 -21.39
C PHE A 89 -0.04 -4.51 -22.73
N ALA A 90 0.34 -5.79 -22.80
CA ALA A 90 0.10 -6.60 -24.00
C ALA A 90 -0.38 -8.02 -23.66
N GLY A 91 -1.66 -8.29 -23.95
CA GLY A 91 -2.27 -9.63 -24.08
C GLY A 91 -2.65 -10.37 -22.79
N ASP A 92 -1.91 -10.17 -21.69
CA ASP A 92 -2.06 -10.96 -20.45
C ASP A 92 -2.16 -10.09 -19.18
N GLU A 93 -2.96 -9.03 -19.28
CA GLU A 93 -3.04 -7.99 -18.26
C GLU A 93 -3.65 -8.48 -16.94
N VAL A 94 -4.61 -9.40 -16.99
CA VAL A 94 -5.27 -9.93 -15.79
C VAL A 94 -4.34 -10.85 -15.00
N MET A 95 -3.58 -11.74 -15.64
CA MET A 95 -2.64 -12.61 -14.92
C MET A 95 -1.46 -11.82 -14.38
N LYS A 96 -0.86 -10.93 -15.18
CA LYS A 96 0.24 -10.07 -14.73
C LYS A 96 -0.21 -9.13 -13.62
N GLY A 97 -1.42 -8.57 -13.71
CA GLY A 97 -2.04 -7.78 -12.66
C GLY A 97 -2.21 -8.60 -11.38
N SER A 98 -2.74 -9.83 -11.48
CA SER A 98 -2.91 -10.73 -10.34
C SER A 98 -1.57 -11.12 -9.69
N LEU A 99 -0.53 -11.38 -10.49
CA LEU A 99 0.82 -11.65 -10.00
C LEU A 99 1.41 -10.44 -9.26
N ALA A 100 1.22 -9.24 -9.80
CA ALA A 100 1.67 -8.01 -9.18
C ALA A 100 0.94 -7.77 -7.86
N SER A 101 -0.40 -7.85 -7.84
CA SER A 101 -1.20 -7.69 -6.63
C SER A 101 -0.81 -8.72 -5.57
N TYR A 102 -0.71 -10.01 -5.92
CA TYR A 102 -0.30 -11.05 -4.98
C TYR A 102 1.08 -10.78 -4.36
N THR A 103 2.05 -10.34 -5.16
CA THR A 103 3.38 -9.98 -4.66
C THR A 103 3.32 -8.78 -3.72
N PHE A 104 2.50 -7.78 -4.06
CA PHE A 104 2.29 -6.59 -3.25
C PHE A 104 1.68 -6.94 -1.89
N GLU A 105 0.68 -7.81 -1.83
CA GLU A 105 0.09 -8.29 -0.56
C GLU A 105 1.15 -8.90 0.38
N HIS A 106 2.09 -9.69 -0.15
CA HIS A 106 3.18 -10.25 0.67
C HIS A 106 4.11 -9.17 1.22
N MET A 107 4.35 -8.11 0.45
CA MET A 107 5.09 -6.94 0.94
C MET A 107 4.31 -6.23 2.07
N GLU A 108 3.00 -6.05 1.92
CA GLU A 108 2.16 -5.44 2.96
C GLU A 108 2.15 -6.26 4.24
N ILE A 109 1.98 -7.59 4.14
CA ILE A 109 2.04 -8.51 5.28
C ILE A 109 3.38 -8.36 6.02
N ALA A 110 4.49 -8.31 5.29
CA ALA A 110 5.82 -8.12 5.89
C ALA A 110 5.93 -6.75 6.60
N SER A 111 5.49 -5.68 5.94
CA SER A 111 5.49 -4.32 6.51
C SER A 111 4.67 -4.23 7.80
N TYR A 112 3.43 -4.75 7.80
CA TYR A 112 2.59 -4.77 8.99
C TYR A 112 3.14 -5.64 10.11
N THR A 113 3.78 -6.76 9.78
CA THR A 113 4.44 -7.62 10.78
C THR A 113 5.57 -6.88 11.49
N ILE A 114 6.39 -6.13 10.74
CA ILE A 114 7.46 -5.29 11.28
C ILE A 114 6.88 -4.18 12.16
N LEU A 115 5.83 -3.49 11.70
CA LEU A 115 5.16 -2.44 12.47
C LEU A 115 4.61 -2.95 13.81
N ILE A 116 3.98 -4.12 13.82
CA ILE A 116 3.45 -4.74 15.04
C ILE A 116 4.60 -5.05 16.01
N ALA A 117 5.72 -5.60 15.51
CA ALA A 117 6.88 -5.90 16.34
C ALA A 117 7.50 -4.63 16.92
N ALA A 118 7.67 -3.60 16.10
CA ALA A 118 8.19 -2.29 16.51
C ALA A 118 7.30 -1.63 17.57
N ALA A 119 5.98 -1.60 17.36
CA ALA A 119 5.03 -1.03 18.30
C ALA A 119 5.02 -1.74 19.66
N LYS A 120 5.21 -3.07 19.69
CA LYS A 120 5.34 -3.85 20.93
C LYS A 120 6.65 -3.64 21.68
N SER A 121 7.65 -3.06 21.02
CA SER A 121 8.98 -2.80 21.59
C SER A 121 9.15 -1.40 22.18
N LEU A 122 8.12 -0.55 22.06
CA LEU A 122 8.03 0.76 22.71
C LEU A 122 7.57 0.64 24.17
#